data_AF-A0A1M5NK58-F1
#
_entry.id   AF-A0A1M5NK58-F1
#
_cell.length_a   1.000
_cell.length_b   1.000
_cell.length_c   1.000
_cell.angle_alpha   90.00
_cell.angle_beta   90.00
_cell.angle_gamma   90.00
#
_symmetry.space_group_name_H-M   'P 1'
#
loop_
_entity.id
_entity.type
_entity.pdbx_description
1 polymer ?
#
loop_
_entity_poly.entity_id
_entity_poly.type
_entity_poly.pdbx_seq_one_letter_code
_entity_poly.pdbx_strand_id
1 'polypeptide(L)'
;MKKFENLGITTIVTGDKIKIEVKISGAVNAFNNSPNNFTPEATVKKEKRAEFAEYLAKALVDGSDPDTGDSPVMAMFENIFQEIYEGAEEFCNYPDEE
;
A
#
# COMPACT_ATOMS: atom_id res chain seq x y z
N MET A 1 -13.06 2.49 16.41
CA MET A 1 -12.43 1.95 15.19
C MET A 1 -13.04 2.66 14.00
N LYS A 2 -12.24 3.37 13.20
CA LYS A 2 -12.69 3.99 11.93
C LYS A 2 -12.21 3.11 10.76
N LYS A 3 -13.04 2.93 9.74
CA LYS A 3 -12.81 2.02 8.60
C LYS A 3 -13.05 2.78 7.30
N PHE A 4 -12.13 2.64 6.35
CA PHE A 4 -12.24 3.19 5.00
C PHE A 4 -12.00 2.07 3.99
N GLU A 5 -12.77 2.02 2.90
CA GLU A 5 -12.68 0.97 1.89
C GLU A 5 -12.69 1.54 0.48
N ASN A 6 -11.73 1.12 -0.35
CA ASN A 6 -11.76 1.37 -1.78
C ASN A 6 -10.98 0.28 -2.54
N LEU A 7 -11.45 -0.12 -3.73
CA LEU A 7 -10.78 -1.07 -4.62
C LEU A 7 -10.28 -2.39 -3.96
N GLY A 8 -10.97 -2.88 -2.91
CA GLY A 8 -10.60 -4.12 -2.21
C GLY A 8 -9.47 -3.96 -1.18
N ILE A 9 -9.05 -2.72 -0.90
CA ILE A 9 -8.19 -2.33 0.20
C ILE A 9 -9.06 -1.69 1.29
N THR A 10 -8.83 -2.09 2.52
CA THR A 10 -9.46 -1.52 3.70
C THR A 10 -8.39 -0.93 4.61
N THR A 11 -8.52 0.33 5.00
CA THR A 11 -7.68 0.92 6.05
C THR A 11 -8.48 1.09 7.33
N ILE A 12 -7.87 0.74 8.46
CA ILE A 12 -8.51 0.73 9.77
C ILE A 12 -7.63 1.47 10.77
N VAL A 13 -8.19 2.47 11.45
CA VAL A 13 -7.54 3.12 12.60
C VAL A 13 -8.05 2.47 13.89
N THR A 14 -7.13 1.87 14.66
CA THR A 14 -7.44 1.16 15.91
C THR A 14 -6.34 1.35 16.96
N GLY A 15 -6.71 1.88 18.13
CA GLY A 15 -5.73 2.23 19.16
C GLY A 15 -4.67 3.19 18.62
N ASP A 16 -3.42 2.77 18.69
CA ASP A 16 -2.21 3.44 18.23
C ASP A 16 -1.73 2.97 16.83
N LYS A 17 -2.59 2.27 16.06
CA LYS A 17 -2.20 1.59 14.82
C LYS A 17 -3.10 1.93 13.65
N ILE A 18 -2.49 1.97 12.47
CA ILE A 18 -3.16 1.87 11.18
C ILE A 18 -2.98 0.43 10.68
N LYS A 19 -4.07 -0.24 10.35
CA LYS A 19 -4.04 -1.55 9.67
C LYS A 19 -4.47 -1.38 8.24
N ILE A 20 -3.74 -2.01 7.33
CA ILE A 20 -4.11 -2.14 5.92
C ILE A 20 -4.48 -3.60 5.69
N GLU A 21 -5.73 -3.83 5.30
CA GLU A 21 -6.22 -5.16 4.93
C GLU A 21 -6.42 -5.19 3.42
N VAL A 22 -5.84 -6.19 2.77
CA VAL A 22 -6.01 -6.43 1.34
C VAL A 22 -6.65 -7.80 1.16
N LYS A 23 -7.79 -7.86 0.44
CA LYS A 23 -8.39 -9.16 0.10
C LYS A 23 -7.47 -9.88 -0.89
N ILE A 24 -7.09 -11.13 -0.59
CA ILE A 24 -6.25 -11.96 -1.49
C ILE A 24 -6.87 -12.05 -2.89
N SER A 25 -8.19 -12.20 -3.00
CA SER A 25 -8.87 -12.21 -4.29
C SER A 25 -8.74 -10.89 -5.05
N GLY A 26 -8.73 -9.76 -4.34
CA GLY A 26 -8.49 -8.44 -4.92
C GLY A 26 -7.06 -8.30 -5.44
N ALA A 27 -6.06 -8.68 -4.63
CA ALA A 27 -4.65 -8.65 -5.03
C ALA A 27 -4.36 -9.57 -6.23
N VAL A 28 -4.94 -10.78 -6.25
CA VAL A 28 -4.84 -11.69 -7.39
C VAL A 28 -5.47 -11.09 -8.64
N ASN A 29 -6.64 -10.46 -8.51
CA ASN A 29 -7.28 -9.81 -9.65
C ASN A 29 -6.47 -8.62 -10.16
N ALA A 30 -5.89 -7.82 -9.27
CA ALA A 30 -5.02 -6.70 -9.62
C ALA A 30 -3.76 -7.17 -10.36
N PHE A 31 -3.12 -8.27 -9.91
CA PHE A 31 -1.97 -8.86 -10.60
C PHE A 31 -2.34 -9.36 -12.00
N ASN A 32 -3.39 -10.18 -12.10
CA ASN A 32 -3.80 -10.80 -13.37
C ASN A 32 -4.19 -9.76 -14.43
N ASN A 33 -4.76 -8.62 -14.02
CA ASN A 33 -5.19 -7.54 -14.91
C ASN A 33 -4.25 -6.33 -14.87
N SER A 34 -3.04 -6.48 -14.34
CA SER A 34 -2.08 -5.38 -14.29
C SER A 34 -1.77 -4.91 -15.72
N PRO A 35 -1.79 -3.60 -16.01
CA PRO A 35 -1.45 -3.07 -17.34
C PRO A 35 0.02 -3.35 -17.70
N ASN A 36 0.88 -3.57 -16.70
CA ASN A 36 2.28 -3.94 -16.87
C ASN A 36 2.47 -5.45 -17.06
N ASN A 37 1.39 -6.22 -17.13
CA ASN A 37 1.46 -7.63 -17.48
C ASN A 37 1.68 -7.79 -18.98
N PHE A 38 2.93 -7.60 -19.42
CA PHE A 38 3.33 -7.73 -20.84
C PHE A 38 3.23 -9.17 -21.37
N THR A 39 2.96 -10.15 -20.51
CA THR A 39 2.68 -11.54 -20.87
C THR A 39 1.21 -11.83 -20.59
N PRO A 40 0.34 -11.93 -21.62
CA PRO A 40 -1.12 -12.09 -21.44
C PRO A 40 -1.55 -13.28 -20.58
N GLU A 41 -0.63 -14.22 -20.30
CA GLU A 41 -0.88 -15.47 -19.59
C GLU A 41 -0.34 -15.49 -18.15
N ALA A 42 0.41 -14.46 -17.71
CA ALA A 42 0.92 -14.46 -16.35
C ALA A 42 -0.22 -14.22 -15.37
N THR A 43 -0.67 -15.31 -14.74
CA THR A 43 -1.78 -15.31 -13.81
C THR A 43 -1.42 -16.10 -12.56
N VAL A 44 -2.00 -15.73 -11.42
CA VAL A 44 -1.82 -16.49 -10.17
C VAL A 44 -2.64 -17.77 -10.24
N LYS A 45 -1.97 -18.93 -10.18
CA LYS A 45 -2.63 -20.24 -10.11
C LYS A 45 -3.52 -20.33 -8.87
N LYS A 46 -4.72 -20.94 -9.02
CA LYS A 46 -5.75 -20.96 -7.98
C LYS A 46 -5.26 -21.58 -6.67
N GLU A 47 -4.50 -22.66 -6.76
CA GLU A 47 -3.90 -23.41 -5.65
C GLU A 47 -2.69 -22.71 -5.01
N LYS A 48 -2.14 -21.68 -5.66
CA LYS A 48 -0.95 -20.93 -5.21
C LYS A 48 -1.27 -19.54 -4.65
N ARG A 49 -2.55 -19.20 -4.45
CA ARG A 49 -2.97 -17.88 -3.98
C ARG A 49 -2.48 -17.53 -2.58
N ALA A 50 -2.34 -18.50 -1.69
CA ALA A 50 -1.79 -18.28 -0.34
C ALA A 50 -0.31 -17.91 -0.41
N GLU A 51 0.50 -18.69 -1.13
CA GLU A 51 1.92 -18.42 -1.36
C GLU A 51 2.14 -17.04 -2.04
N PHE A 52 1.29 -16.69 -3.01
CA PHE A 52 1.28 -15.36 -3.62
C PHE A 52 1.02 -14.24 -2.59
N ALA A 53 0.02 -14.43 -1.72
CA ALA A 53 -0.31 -13.44 -0.69
C ALA A 53 0.81 -13.27 0.34
N GLU A 54 1.44 -14.36 0.76
CA GLU A 54 2.59 -14.35 1.67
C GLU A 54 3.79 -13.64 1.05
N TYR A 55 4.09 -13.93 -0.21
CA TYR A 55 5.15 -13.24 -0.94
C TYR A 55 4.87 -11.73 -1.02
N LEU A 56 3.64 -11.35 -1.40
CA LEU A 56 3.25 -9.95 -1.50
C LEU A 56 3.37 -9.23 -0.15
N ALA A 57 2.84 -9.84 0.92
CA ALA A 57 2.90 -9.28 2.27
C ALA A 57 4.35 -9.09 2.75
N LYS A 58 5.24 -10.04 2.46
CA LYS A 58 6.66 -9.94 2.78
C LYS A 58 7.34 -8.84 1.96
N ALA A 59 7.12 -8.81 0.64
CA ALA A 59 7.72 -7.83 -0.25
C ALA A 59 7.34 -6.39 0.09
N LEU A 60 6.12 -6.17 0.60
CA LEU A 60 5.64 -4.87 1.06
C LEU A 60 6.49 -4.25 2.18
N VAL A 61 7.16 -5.07 3.01
CA VAL A 61 7.93 -4.61 4.17
C VAL A 61 9.43 -4.85 4.07
N ASP A 62 9.84 -5.93 3.40
CA ASP A 62 11.25 -6.31 3.27
C ASP A 62 11.94 -5.66 2.07
N GLY A 63 11.18 -5.21 1.07
CA GLY A 63 11.70 -4.42 -0.03
C GLY A 63 12.26 -3.10 0.49
N SER A 64 13.32 -2.60 -0.13
CA SER A 64 13.87 -1.27 0.14
C SER A 64 14.21 -0.66 -1.20
N ASP A 65 13.72 0.55 -1.45
CA ASP A 65 14.11 1.36 -2.58
C ASP A 65 15.59 1.77 -2.41
N PRO A 66 16.45 1.56 -3.41
CA PRO A 66 17.87 1.83 -3.27
C PRO A 66 18.21 3.32 -3.15
N ASP A 67 17.32 4.20 -3.61
CA ASP A 67 17.55 5.64 -3.63
C ASP A 67 16.99 6.31 -2.37
N THR A 68 15.80 5.90 -1.90
CA THR A 68 15.16 6.50 -0.70
C THR A 68 15.38 5.67 0.57
N GLY A 69 15.66 4.38 0.44
CA GLY A 69 15.69 3.42 1.54
C GLY A 69 14.31 2.91 1.95
N ASP A 70 13.22 3.44 1.38
CA ASP A 70 11.86 3.15 1.82
C ASP A 70 11.40 1.76 1.44
N SER A 71 10.59 1.15 2.30
CA SER A 71 9.82 0.00 1.88
C SER A 71 8.69 0.42 0.93
N PRO A 72 8.17 -0.51 0.10
CA PRO A 72 7.02 -0.21 -0.75
C PRO A 72 5.81 0.34 0.03
N VAL A 73 5.65 -0.04 1.30
CA VAL A 73 4.60 0.53 2.17
C VAL A 73 4.90 1.96 2.59
N MET A 74 6.15 2.29 2.92
CA MET A 74 6.52 3.67 3.25
C MET A 74 6.38 4.59 2.05
N ALA A 75 6.78 4.15 0.86
CA ALA A 75 6.58 4.89 -0.37
C ALA A 75 5.09 5.24 -0.66
N MET A 76 4.14 4.39 -0.23
CA MET A 76 2.71 4.73 -0.33
C MET A 76 2.31 5.90 0.58
N PHE A 77 2.95 6.03 1.76
CA PHE A 77 2.65 7.11 2.70
C PHE A 77 3.28 8.44 2.28
N GLU A 78 4.47 8.42 1.66
CA GLU A 78 5.19 9.65 1.29
C GLU A 78 4.38 10.55 0.35
N ASN A 79 3.62 9.99 -0.59
CA ASN A 79 2.73 10.79 -1.45
C ASN A 79 1.64 11.51 -0.63
N ILE A 80 1.10 10.83 0.39
CA ILE A 80 0.08 11.42 1.28
C ILE A 80 0.73 12.49 2.16
N PHE A 81 1.96 12.26 2.63
CA PHE A 81 2.68 13.25 3.44
C PHE A 81 2.98 14.51 2.65
N GLN A 82 3.35 14.41 1.37
CA GLN A 82 3.51 15.56 0.48
C GLN A 82 2.21 16.36 0.37
N GLU A 83 1.07 15.70 0.13
CA GLU A 83 -0.25 16.37 0.11
C GLU A 83 -0.56 17.08 1.43
N ILE A 84 -0.24 16.44 2.57
CA ILE A 84 -0.42 17.03 3.90
C ILE A 84 0.44 18.28 4.07
N TYR A 85 1.71 18.23 3.68
CA TYR A 85 2.63 19.37 3.77
C TYR A 85 2.16 20.55 2.92
N GLU A 86 1.61 20.29 1.74
CA GLU A 86 1.04 21.32 0.86
C GLU A 86 -0.30 21.86 1.36
N GLY A 87 -1.06 21.04 2.11
CA GLY A 87 -2.42 21.36 2.57
C GLY A 87 -2.52 22.24 3.82
N ALA A 88 -1.40 22.57 4.47
CA ALA A 88 -1.36 23.34 5.73
C ALA A 88 -2.30 22.77 6.82
N GLU A 89 -2.36 21.43 6.90
CA GLU A 89 -3.28 20.71 7.79
C GLU A 89 -3.13 21.09 9.27
N GLU A 90 -4.24 21.30 9.98
CA GLU A 90 -4.26 21.77 11.39
C GLU A 90 -3.60 20.80 12.38
N PHE A 91 -3.42 19.53 12.01
CA PHE A 91 -2.74 18.52 12.83
C PHE A 91 -1.22 18.52 12.68
N CYS A 92 -0.68 19.35 11.78
CA CYS A 92 0.74 19.53 11.58
C CYS A 92 1.22 20.84 12.22
N ASN A 93 2.42 20.81 12.79
CA ASN A 93 3.13 22.03 13.16
C ASN A 93 4.05 22.40 12.00
N TYR A 94 3.86 23.56 11.41
CA TYR A 94 4.76 24.11 10.39
C TYR A 94 5.71 25.10 11.05
N PRO A 95 7.00 25.12 10.66
CA PRO A 95 7.87 26.21 11.07
C PRO A 95 7.29 27.53 10.57
N ASP A 96 7.32 28.57 11.40
CA ASP A 96 6.99 29.92 10.96
C ASP A 96 7.91 30.27 9.78
N GLU A 97 7.35 30.77 8.67
CA GLU A 97 8.16 31.32 7.57
C GLU A 97 8.98 32.50 8.13
N GLU A 98 10.32 32.38 8.18
CA GLU A 98 11.24 33.48 8.58
C GLU A 98 11.20 34.66 7.61
#